data_AF-A0A2H1WC47-F1
#
_entry.id   AF-A0A2H1WC47-F1
#
_cell.length_a   1.000
_cell.length_b   1.000
_cell.length_c   1.000
_cell.angle_alpha   90.00
_cell.angle_beta   90.00
_cell.angle_gamma   90.00
#
_symmetry.space_group_name_H-M   'P 1'
#
loop_
_entity.id
_entity.type
_entity.pdbx_description
1 polymer ?
#
loop_
_entity_poly.entity_id
_entity_poly.type
_entity_poly.pdbx_seq_one_letter_code
_entity_poly.pdbx_strand_id
1 'polypeptide(L)'
;MESGKAVKNLEKGQNQEPAPVPVPVPVAEPSTSKGTGSKPSRPRRGRPTGANRTPLSLEERRARNAQYERERREDLAQAQAELAEAAGCDPNVSEADLLAFVVNKLSADKLEVKQSIEEYRRLNAKLEAHSKYKTETFFKISIYGFCSIASCLQRLGPDYVDSDDDEEVQLEEPNHNWRRQTTINWHRQ
;
A
#
# COMPACT_ATOMS: atom_id res chain seq x y z
N MET A 1 32.42 -35.14 -37.72
CA MET A 1 33.82 -35.63 -37.76
C MET A 1 34.66 -34.54 -38.40
N GLU A 2 35.94 -34.47 -38.04
CA GLU A 2 36.95 -33.43 -38.37
C GLU A 2 36.86 -32.18 -37.47
N SER A 3 37.73 -32.06 -36.46
CA SER A 3 39.16 -31.64 -36.48
C SER A 3 39.22 -30.13 -36.16
N GLY A 4 40.04 -29.59 -35.26
CA GLY A 4 41.06 -30.10 -34.37
C GLY A 4 41.61 -28.91 -33.55
N LYS A 5 42.37 -29.25 -32.49
CA LYS A 5 43.61 -28.60 -31.96
C LYS A 5 43.84 -27.12 -32.36
N ALA A 6 44.23 -26.19 -31.50
CA ALA A 6 44.99 -26.17 -30.25
C ALA A 6 44.82 -24.74 -29.64
N VAL A 7 45.24 -24.35 -28.45
CA VAL A 7 46.62 -24.19 -27.98
C VAL A 7 46.56 -23.83 -26.49
N LYS A 8 47.49 -24.42 -25.74
CA LYS A 8 47.82 -24.20 -24.33
C LYS A 8 48.42 -22.81 -24.08
N ASN A 9 48.61 -22.49 -22.80
CA ASN A 9 49.48 -21.46 -22.21
C ASN A 9 48.71 -20.19 -21.83
N LEU A 10 48.94 -19.54 -20.68
CA LEU A 10 50.07 -19.64 -19.77
C LEU A 10 49.63 -19.08 -18.41
N GLU A 11 50.06 -19.73 -17.34
CA GLU A 11 50.07 -19.16 -16.00
C GLU A 11 50.77 -17.79 -15.99
N LYS A 12 50.23 -16.87 -15.20
CA LYS A 12 51.06 -16.03 -14.33
C LYS A 12 50.21 -15.57 -13.16
N GLY A 13 50.46 -16.21 -12.02
CA GLY A 13 50.00 -15.75 -10.72
C GLY A 13 50.48 -14.33 -10.49
N GLN A 14 49.53 -13.42 -10.29
CA GLN A 14 49.80 -12.19 -9.57
C GLN A 14 49.79 -12.55 -8.09
N ASN A 15 50.98 -12.84 -7.57
CA ASN A 15 51.29 -12.65 -6.16
C ASN A 15 50.95 -11.19 -5.82
N GLN A 16 49.75 -10.96 -5.30
CA GLN A 16 49.54 -9.75 -4.52
C GLN A 16 50.31 -9.93 -3.22
N GLU A 17 51.33 -9.09 -3.04
CA GLU A 17 51.99 -8.89 -1.76
C GLU A 17 50.93 -8.78 -0.65
N PRO A 18 51.10 -9.47 0.49
CA PRO A 18 50.28 -9.18 1.64
C PRO A 18 50.52 -7.71 2.01
N ALA A 19 49.43 -6.94 2.05
CA ALA A 19 49.45 -5.56 2.52
C ALA A 19 50.28 -5.45 3.80
N PRO A 20 51.10 -4.40 3.96
CA PRO A 20 51.92 -4.23 5.15
C PRO A 20 51.04 -4.28 6.38
N VAL A 21 51.37 -5.22 7.27
CA VAL A 21 50.80 -5.32 8.62
C VAL A 21 50.82 -3.92 9.23
N PRO A 22 49.70 -3.39 9.73
CA PRO A 22 49.74 -2.13 10.46
C PRO A 22 50.67 -2.33 11.65
N VAL A 23 51.79 -1.60 11.62
CA VAL A 23 52.69 -1.43 12.75
C VAL A 23 51.83 -1.16 13.98
N PRO A 24 52.03 -1.88 15.11
CA PRO A 24 51.32 -1.54 16.33
C PRO A 24 51.67 -0.10 16.68
N VAL A 25 50.68 0.78 16.54
CA VAL A 25 50.73 2.12 17.11
C VAL A 25 51.12 1.92 18.57
N PRO A 26 52.22 2.55 19.06
CA PRO A 26 52.58 2.45 20.45
C PRO A 26 51.37 2.91 21.25
N VAL A 27 50.85 1.99 22.06
CA VAL A 27 49.88 2.26 23.11
C VAL A 27 50.42 3.44 23.87
N ALA A 28 49.80 4.61 23.68
CA ALA A 28 50.07 5.75 24.53
C ALA A 28 49.75 5.30 25.96
N GLU A 29 50.81 5.07 26.73
CA GLU A 29 50.72 4.85 28.16
C GLU A 29 49.86 5.96 28.75
N PRO A 30 48.85 5.66 29.59
CA PRO A 30 48.22 6.71 30.36
C PRO A 30 49.27 7.22 31.33
N SER A 31 49.89 8.34 30.96
CA SER A 31 50.74 9.14 31.83
C SER A 31 49.97 9.40 33.12
N THR A 32 50.35 8.68 34.18
CA THR A 32 49.86 8.92 35.52
C THR A 32 50.52 10.19 36.05
N SER A 33 50.06 11.34 35.56
CA SER A 33 50.36 12.61 36.23
C SER A 33 49.66 12.57 37.58
N LYS A 34 50.42 12.28 38.63
CA LYS A 34 50.09 12.55 40.03
C LYS A 34 49.90 14.07 40.19
N GLY A 35 48.74 14.56 39.79
CA GLY A 35 48.26 15.90 40.08
C GLY A 35 47.61 15.90 41.45
N THR A 36 48.37 16.26 42.48
CA THR A 36 47.83 16.69 43.77
C THR A 36 47.11 18.02 43.56
N GLY A 37 45.81 17.95 43.23
CA GLY A 37 45.00 19.12 42.91
C GLY A 37 43.54 18.89 43.25
N SER A 38 43.18 19.17 44.48
CA SER A 38 41.82 19.18 45.00
C SER A 38 40.90 20.13 44.22
N LYS A 39 39.84 19.59 43.57
CA LYS A 39 38.42 19.96 43.74
C LYS A 39 37.54 19.19 42.73
N PRO A 40 36.49 18.48 43.18
CA PRO A 40 35.52 17.89 42.26
C PRO A 40 34.75 19.02 41.54
N SER A 41 34.76 18.98 40.21
CA SER A 41 33.95 19.88 39.37
C SER A 41 32.48 19.79 39.77
N ARG A 42 31.89 20.94 40.12
CA ARG A 42 30.54 21.09 40.69
C ARG A 42 29.48 20.47 39.77
N PRO A 43 28.53 19.66 40.28
CA PRO A 43 27.39 19.20 39.51
C PRO A 43 26.61 20.41 38.95
N ARG A 44 26.35 20.42 37.65
CA ARG A 44 25.46 21.41 37.03
C ARG A 44 24.07 21.32 37.68
N ARG A 45 23.55 22.46 38.16
CA ARG A 45 22.22 22.57 38.77
C ARG A 45 21.13 22.08 37.80
N GLY A 46 20.20 21.28 38.31
CA GLY A 46 18.91 20.98 37.65
C GLY A 46 18.56 19.50 37.45
N ARG A 47 19.48 18.55 37.69
CA ARG A 47 19.14 17.12 37.70
C ARG A 47 19.54 16.53 39.05
N PRO A 48 18.61 15.92 39.81
CA PRO A 48 19.00 15.11 40.94
C PRO A 48 19.90 13.99 40.42
N THR A 49 21.18 14.04 40.75
CA THR A 49 22.04 12.85 40.68
C THR A 49 21.41 11.83 41.60
N GLY A 50 20.82 10.77 41.03
CA GLY A 50 20.21 9.70 41.81
C GLY A 50 21.20 9.22 42.85
N ALA A 51 20.93 9.51 44.12
CA ALA A 51 21.90 9.49 45.22
C ALA A 51 22.53 8.10 45.48
N ASN A 52 21.97 7.05 44.89
CA ASN A 52 22.40 5.65 45.07
C ASN A 52 22.80 4.96 43.75
N ARG A 53 23.12 5.72 42.69
CA ARG A 53 23.63 5.10 41.47
C ARG A 53 25.14 4.92 41.57
N THR A 54 25.57 3.68 41.79
CA THR A 54 26.96 3.28 41.58
C THR A 54 27.31 3.59 40.12
N PRO A 55 28.29 4.48 39.85
CA PRO A 55 28.72 4.71 38.49
C PRO A 55 29.29 3.41 37.94
N LEU A 56 28.77 2.96 36.80
CA LEU A 56 29.24 1.73 36.15
C LEU A 56 30.74 1.81 35.89
N SER A 57 31.40 0.67 36.03
CA SER A 57 32.79 0.54 35.64
C SER A 57 32.94 0.80 34.13
N LEU A 58 34.16 1.11 33.69
CA LEU A 58 34.41 1.34 32.27
C LEU A 58 34.17 0.07 31.45
N GLU A 59 34.48 -1.10 32.01
CA GLU A 59 34.24 -2.41 31.41
C GLU A 59 32.74 -2.73 31.34
N GLU A 60 32.00 -2.49 32.42
CA GLU A 60 30.54 -2.67 32.45
C GLU A 60 29.83 -1.81 31.41
N ARG A 61 30.29 -0.56 31.21
CA ARG A 61 29.75 0.31 30.16
C ARG A 61 30.04 -0.23 28.76
N ARG A 62 31.25 -0.73 28.51
CA ARG A 62 31.61 -1.35 27.22
C ARG A 62 30.77 -2.59 26.96
N ALA A 63 30.64 -3.47 27.95
CA ALA A 63 29.83 -4.68 27.86
C ALA A 63 28.36 -4.37 27.57
N ARG A 64 27.80 -3.38 28.27
CA ARG A 64 26.42 -2.94 28.07
C ARG A 64 26.19 -2.33 26.68
N ASN A 65 27.09 -1.47 26.21
CA ASN A 65 26.98 -0.91 24.86
C ASN A 65 27.12 -1.99 23.77
N ALA A 66 28.00 -2.97 23.97
CA ALA A 66 28.15 -4.10 23.07
C ALA A 66 26.92 -5.01 23.06
N GLN A 67 26.19 -5.11 24.19
CA GLN A 67 24.89 -5.77 24.22
C GLN A 67 23.84 -5.00 23.42
N TYR A 68 23.66 -3.70 23.69
CA TYR A 68 22.69 -2.88 22.97
C TYR A 68 22.93 -2.86 21.46
N GLU A 69 24.19 -2.85 21.03
CA GLU A 69 24.49 -2.87 19.60
C GLU A 69 24.22 -4.25 18.96
N ARG A 70 24.28 -5.35 19.73
CA ARG A 70 23.85 -6.67 19.25
C ARG A 70 22.35 -6.72 19.10
N GLU A 71 21.61 -6.36 20.15
CA GLU A 71 20.13 -6.30 20.13
C GLU A 71 19.65 -5.40 18.98
N ARG A 72 20.23 -4.21 18.81
CA ARG A 72 19.91 -3.30 17.70
C ARG A 72 20.09 -3.96 16.32
N ARG A 73 21.15 -4.76 16.13
CA ARG A 73 21.39 -5.44 14.85
C ARG A 73 20.43 -6.60 14.62
N GLU A 74 20.08 -7.32 15.67
CA GLU A 74 19.08 -8.39 15.63
C GLU A 74 17.70 -7.82 15.27
N ASP A 75 17.27 -6.73 15.92
CA ASP A 75 16.02 -6.04 15.61
C ASP A 75 15.95 -5.57 14.16
N LEU A 76 17.05 -5.01 13.64
CA LEU A 76 17.14 -4.58 12.24
C LEU A 76 17.07 -5.76 11.27
N ALA A 77 17.78 -6.85 11.55
CA ALA A 77 17.75 -8.05 10.73
C ALA A 77 16.36 -8.69 10.73
N GLN A 78 15.68 -8.72 11.88
CA GLN A 78 14.30 -9.20 11.97
C GLN A 78 13.34 -8.33 11.14
N ALA A 79 13.41 -7.00 11.29
CA ALA A 79 12.57 -6.09 10.52
C ALA A 79 12.80 -6.21 9.00
N GLN A 80 14.05 -6.41 8.58
CA GLN A 80 14.38 -6.66 7.18
C GLN A 80 13.80 -7.98 6.67
N ALA A 81 13.88 -9.05 7.46
CA ALA A 81 13.30 -10.35 7.11
C ALA A 81 11.77 -10.28 6.98
N GLU A 82 11.10 -9.63 7.93
CA GLU A 82 9.64 -9.40 7.89
C GLU A 82 9.25 -8.56 6.66
N LEU A 83 10.05 -7.53 6.32
CA LEU A 83 9.82 -6.72 5.14
C LEU A 83 10.00 -7.51 3.84
N ALA A 84 11.03 -8.36 3.76
CA ALA A 84 11.27 -9.23 2.61
C ALA A 84 10.13 -10.22 2.42
N GLU A 85 9.65 -10.84 3.50
CA GLU A 85 8.50 -11.75 3.48
C GLU A 85 7.23 -11.03 2.99
N ALA A 86 6.90 -9.87 3.57
CA ALA A 86 5.74 -9.08 3.17
C ALA A 86 5.83 -8.58 1.72
N ALA A 87 7.03 -8.29 1.24
CA ALA A 87 7.28 -7.90 -0.14
C ALA A 87 7.19 -9.09 -1.11
N GLY A 88 7.35 -10.33 -0.62
CA GLY A 88 7.49 -11.55 -1.42
C GLY A 88 8.88 -11.69 -2.05
N CYS A 89 9.91 -11.12 -1.45
CA CYS A 89 11.29 -11.17 -1.93
C CYS A 89 12.05 -12.37 -1.32
N ASP A 90 13.14 -12.77 -1.98
CA ASP A 90 14.06 -13.78 -1.43
C ASP A 90 14.74 -13.22 -0.15
N PRO A 91 14.90 -14.02 0.92
CA PRO A 91 15.61 -13.59 2.13
C PRO A 91 17.09 -13.21 1.91
N ASN A 92 17.70 -13.59 0.79
CA ASN A 92 19.10 -13.29 0.47
C ASN A 92 19.31 -12.01 -0.34
N VAL A 93 18.27 -11.21 -0.56
CA VAL A 93 18.36 -9.94 -1.30
C VAL A 93 19.14 -8.91 -0.50
N SER A 94 19.91 -8.05 -1.18
CA SER A 94 20.63 -6.96 -0.51
C SER A 94 19.64 -5.95 0.10
N GLU A 95 19.97 -5.35 1.23
CA GLU A 95 19.10 -4.35 1.89
C GLU A 95 18.70 -3.21 0.94
N ALA A 96 19.63 -2.73 0.14
CA ALA A 96 19.37 -1.65 -0.81
C ALA A 96 18.36 -2.04 -1.88
N ASP A 97 18.49 -3.26 -2.43
CA ASP A 97 17.58 -3.77 -3.46
C ASP A 97 16.19 -4.04 -2.89
N LEU A 98 16.11 -4.57 -1.66
CA LEU A 98 14.84 -4.79 -0.95
C LEU A 98 14.09 -3.47 -0.78
N LEU A 99 14.77 -2.44 -0.27
CA LEU A 99 14.15 -1.13 -0.06
C LEU A 99 13.71 -0.48 -1.37
N ALA A 100 14.53 -0.56 -2.43
CA ALA A 100 14.18 -0.06 -3.75
C ALA A 100 12.95 -0.78 -4.31
N PHE A 101 12.90 -2.10 -4.19
CA PHE A 101 11.77 -2.91 -4.63
C PHE A 101 10.48 -2.53 -3.90
N VAL A 102 10.53 -2.42 -2.57
CA VAL A 102 9.36 -2.04 -1.75
C VAL A 102 8.87 -0.64 -2.12
N VAL A 103 9.76 0.33 -2.28
CA VAL A 103 9.39 1.70 -2.69
C VAL A 103 8.70 1.70 -4.06
N ASN A 104 9.25 0.95 -5.02
CA ASN A 104 8.68 0.84 -6.36
C ASN A 104 7.29 0.17 -6.32
N LYS A 105 7.13 -0.93 -5.58
CA LYS A 105 5.85 -1.62 -5.41
C LYS A 105 4.79 -0.70 -4.81
N LEU A 106 5.11 -0.03 -3.71
CA LEU A 106 4.18 0.93 -3.09
C LEU A 106 3.85 2.12 -4.00
N SER A 107 4.77 2.53 -4.87
CA SER A 107 4.50 3.60 -5.84
C SER A 107 3.57 3.15 -6.97
N ALA A 108 3.72 1.91 -7.45
CA ALA A 108 2.87 1.31 -8.46
C ALA A 108 1.45 1.09 -7.94
N ASP A 109 1.31 0.48 -6.75
CA ASP A 109 0.01 0.23 -6.11
C ASP A 109 -0.76 1.55 -5.92
N LYS A 110 -0.07 2.63 -5.50
CA LYS A 110 -0.67 3.97 -5.37
C LYS A 110 -1.15 4.53 -6.70
N LEU A 111 -0.47 4.22 -7.81
CA LEU A 111 -0.85 4.68 -9.13
C LEU A 111 -2.09 3.91 -9.61
N GLU A 112 -2.11 2.59 -9.47
CA GLU A 112 -3.24 1.73 -9.85
C GLU A 112 -4.52 2.07 -9.08
N VAL A 113 -4.40 2.33 -7.77
CA VAL A 113 -5.53 2.78 -6.95
C VAL A 113 -6.09 4.12 -7.45
N LYS A 114 -5.23 5.06 -7.88
CA LYS A 114 -5.71 6.33 -8.44
C LYS A 114 -6.42 6.14 -9.77
N GLN A 115 -5.85 5.33 -10.66
CA GLN A 115 -6.43 5.02 -11.97
C GLN A 115 -7.79 4.35 -11.83
N SER A 116 -7.90 3.33 -10.98
CA SER A 116 -9.17 2.64 -10.71
C SER A 116 -10.23 3.58 -10.13
N ILE A 117 -9.88 4.46 -9.18
CA ILE A 117 -10.82 5.46 -8.64
C ILE A 117 -11.34 6.39 -9.75
N GLU A 118 -10.46 6.85 -10.65
CA GLU A 118 -10.87 7.69 -11.77
C GLU A 118 -11.77 6.95 -12.76
N GLU A 119 -11.51 5.68 -13.03
CA GLU A 119 -12.36 4.82 -13.85
C GLU A 119 -13.75 4.64 -13.23
N TYR A 120 -13.83 4.34 -11.93
CA TYR A 120 -15.10 4.26 -11.22
C TYR A 120 -15.88 5.57 -11.26
N ARG A 121 -15.20 6.72 -11.12
CA ARG A 121 -15.84 8.04 -11.27
C ARG A 121 -16.39 8.24 -12.67
N ARG A 122 -15.65 7.86 -13.72
CA ARG A 122 -16.12 7.94 -15.11
C ARG A 122 -17.33 7.04 -15.36
N LEU A 123 -17.30 5.80 -14.87
CA LEU A 123 -18.41 4.86 -15.01
C LEU A 123 -19.66 5.33 -14.27
N ASN A 124 -19.51 5.85 -13.06
CA ASN A 124 -20.62 6.42 -12.30
C ASN A 124 -21.24 7.62 -13.02
N ALA A 125 -20.42 8.55 -13.54
CA ALA A 125 -20.91 9.68 -14.33
C ALA A 125 -21.68 9.23 -15.58
N LYS A 126 -21.22 8.17 -16.27
CA LYS A 126 -21.91 7.60 -17.44
C LYS A 126 -23.24 6.95 -17.06
N LEU A 127 -23.27 6.22 -15.94
CA LEU A 127 -24.49 5.60 -15.41
C LEU A 127 -25.53 6.65 -14.99
N GLU A 128 -25.10 7.71 -14.32
CA GLU A 128 -25.95 8.85 -13.93
C GLU A 128 -26.51 9.58 -15.15
N ALA A 129 -25.69 9.79 -16.18
CA ALA A 129 -26.18 10.38 -17.44
C ALA A 129 -27.26 9.48 -18.06
N HIS A 130 -26.99 8.18 -18.17
CA HIS A 130 -27.94 7.23 -18.75
C HIS A 130 -29.24 7.12 -17.94
N SER A 131 -29.17 7.12 -16.61
CA SER A 131 -30.37 7.08 -15.76
C SER A 131 -31.20 8.35 -15.93
N LYS A 132 -30.57 9.53 -16.00
CA LYS A 132 -31.24 10.81 -16.26
C LYS A 132 -31.92 10.86 -17.63
N TYR A 133 -31.24 10.43 -18.70
CA TYR A 133 -31.86 10.38 -20.03
C TYR A 133 -33.08 9.46 -20.06
N LYS A 134 -33.01 8.32 -19.36
CA LYS A 134 -34.10 7.34 -19.29
C LYS A 134 -35.30 7.86 -18.52
N THR A 135 -35.10 8.57 -17.41
CA THR A 135 -36.21 9.17 -16.65
C THR A 135 -36.85 10.32 -17.42
N GLU A 136 -36.06 11.17 -18.08
CA GLU A 136 -36.61 12.27 -18.90
C GLU A 136 -37.39 11.76 -20.13
N THR A 137 -36.93 10.68 -20.78
CA THR A 137 -37.68 10.06 -21.88
C THR A 137 -38.95 9.39 -21.38
N PHE A 138 -38.89 8.64 -20.27
CA PHE A 138 -40.07 8.01 -19.68
C PHE A 138 -41.12 9.05 -19.25
N PHE A 139 -40.68 10.14 -18.62
CA PHE A 139 -41.56 11.23 -18.19
C PHE A 139 -42.20 11.96 -19.38
N LYS A 140 -41.45 12.21 -20.46
CA LYS A 140 -42.01 12.77 -21.70
C LYS A 140 -43.03 11.84 -22.34
N ILE A 141 -42.74 10.55 -22.47
CA ILE A 141 -43.67 9.56 -23.06
C ILE A 141 -44.96 9.49 -22.23
N SER A 142 -44.85 9.51 -20.89
CA SER A 142 -46.01 9.57 -19.99
C SER A 142 -46.88 10.80 -20.26
N ILE A 143 -46.29 12.00 -20.35
CA ILE A 143 -47.03 13.25 -20.63
C ILE A 143 -47.74 13.18 -21.99
N TYR A 144 -47.05 12.75 -23.05
CA TYR A 144 -47.67 12.64 -24.37
C TYR A 144 -48.77 11.57 -24.41
N GLY A 145 -48.63 10.47 -23.68
CA GLY A 145 -49.66 9.44 -23.51
C GLY A 145 -50.91 9.98 -22.78
N PHE A 146 -50.73 10.69 -21.66
CA PHE A 146 -51.84 11.30 -20.91
C PHE A 146 -52.54 12.41 -21.71
N CYS A 147 -51.80 13.26 -22.43
CA CYS A 147 -52.40 14.27 -23.30
C CYS A 147 -53.18 13.66 -24.48
N SER A 148 -52.69 12.55 -25.03
CA SER A 148 -53.42 11.83 -26.09
C SER A 148 -54.70 11.20 -25.56
N ILE A 149 -54.67 10.59 -24.36
CA ILE A 149 -55.86 9.96 -23.76
C ILE A 149 -56.88 11.03 -23.33
N ALA A 150 -56.44 12.13 -22.70
CA ALA A 150 -57.29 13.25 -22.33
C ALA A 150 -57.92 13.93 -23.56
N SER A 151 -57.14 14.12 -24.63
CA SER A 151 -57.67 14.67 -25.89
C SER A 151 -58.66 13.71 -26.57
N CYS A 152 -58.48 12.39 -26.47
CA CYS A 152 -59.46 11.41 -26.95
C CYS A 152 -60.75 11.43 -26.12
N LEU A 153 -60.66 11.53 -24.79
CA LEU A 153 -61.82 11.63 -23.89
C LEU A 153 -62.64 12.91 -24.14
N GLN A 154 -61.98 14.04 -24.37
CA GLN A 154 -62.65 15.32 -24.63
C GLN A 154 -63.35 15.36 -26.00
N ARG A 155 -62.94 14.50 -26.93
CA ARG A 155 -63.52 14.36 -28.28
C ARG A 155 -64.67 13.36 -28.33
N LEU A 156 -64.79 12.49 -27.32
CA LEU A 156 -65.90 11.53 -27.17
C LEU A 156 -67.13 12.15 -26.48
N GLY A 157 -67.06 13.39 -26.02
CA GLY A 157 -68.20 14.12 -25.44
C GLY A 157 -68.58 13.62 -24.03
N PRO A 158 -69.26 14.45 -23.22
CA PRO A 158 -69.63 14.13 -21.83
C PRO A 158 -70.73 13.06 -21.70
N ASP A 159 -71.11 12.36 -22.77
CA ASP A 159 -72.14 11.31 -22.73
C ASP A 159 -71.60 9.98 -22.15
N TYR A 160 -70.49 10.01 -21.39
CA TYR A 160 -70.06 8.87 -20.59
C TYR A 160 -70.92 8.80 -19.33
N VAL A 161 -72.12 8.29 -19.57
CA VAL A 161 -73.10 7.70 -18.67
C VAL A 161 -72.60 7.53 -17.24
N ASP A 162 -73.19 8.31 -16.32
CA ASP A 162 -73.32 7.98 -14.92
C ASP A 162 -73.84 6.54 -14.80
N SER A 163 -72.95 5.63 -14.43
CA SER A 163 -73.31 4.31 -13.93
C SER A 163 -73.05 4.37 -12.45
N ASP A 164 -74.11 4.61 -11.68
CA ASP A 164 -74.18 4.39 -10.25
C ASP A 164 -73.86 2.92 -9.98
N ASP A 165 -72.59 2.59 -9.74
CA ASP A 165 -72.18 1.40 -9.00
C ASP A 165 -70.71 1.61 -8.59
N ASP A 166 -70.45 1.50 -7.28
CA ASP A 166 -69.18 1.73 -6.59
C ASP A 166 -68.09 0.70 -6.96
N GLU A 167 -67.75 0.54 -8.24
CA GLU A 167 -66.55 -0.20 -8.63
C GLU A 167 -65.33 0.73 -8.59
N GLU A 168 -64.71 0.74 -7.41
CA GLU A 168 -63.35 1.21 -7.18
C GLU A 168 -62.42 0.61 -8.24
N VAL A 169 -62.08 1.40 -9.27
CA VAL A 169 -61.05 1.02 -10.25
C VAL A 169 -59.70 1.07 -9.54
N GLN A 170 -59.32 -0.06 -8.93
CA GLN A 170 -57.97 -0.27 -8.43
C GLN A 170 -57.02 -0.33 -9.62
N LEU A 171 -56.35 0.79 -9.90
CA LEU A 171 -55.19 0.82 -10.76
C LEU A 171 -54.08 0.03 -10.05
N GLU A 172 -53.96 -1.26 -10.36
CA GLU A 172 -52.83 -2.08 -9.92
C GLU A 172 -51.52 -1.37 -10.31
N GLU A 173 -50.74 -1.03 -9.28
CA GLU A 173 -49.42 -0.45 -9.48
C GLU A 173 -48.57 -1.37 -10.37
N PRO A 174 -47.75 -0.83 -11.29
CA PRO A 174 -46.95 -1.64 -12.18
C PRO A 174 -45.98 -2.53 -11.38
N ASN A 175 -46.34 -3.81 -11.37
CA ASN A 175 -45.69 -4.92 -10.72
C ASN A 175 -44.15 -4.83 -10.81
N HIS A 176 -43.50 -4.66 -9.65
CA HIS A 176 -42.06 -4.41 -9.47
C HIS A 176 -41.17 -5.65 -9.73
N ASN A 177 -41.57 -6.53 -10.66
CA ASN A 177 -41.00 -7.88 -10.80
C ASN A 177 -40.17 -8.09 -12.09
N TRP A 178 -39.51 -7.05 -12.60
CA TRP A 178 -38.62 -7.17 -13.77
C TRP A 178 -37.16 -7.53 -13.44
N ARG A 179 -36.93 -8.28 -12.35
CA ARG A 179 -35.73 -9.12 -12.26
C ARG A 179 -35.93 -10.35 -13.15
N ARG A 180 -35.78 -10.17 -14.46
CA ARG A 180 -35.71 -11.29 -15.40
C ARG A 180 -34.48 -12.13 -15.08
N GLN A 181 -34.75 -13.39 -14.80
CA GLN A 181 -33.80 -14.48 -14.88
C GLN A 181 -33.12 -14.46 -16.26
N THR A 182 -31.80 -14.45 -16.23
CA THR A 182 -30.94 -14.74 -17.38
C THR A 182 -31.07 -16.22 -17.75
N THR A 183 -31.61 -16.51 -18.92
CA THR A 183 -31.39 -17.80 -19.59
C THR A 183 -30.57 -17.56 -20.86
N ILE A 184 -29.30 -17.95 -20.78
CA ILE A 184 -28.33 -18.00 -21.88
C ILE A 184 -28.59 -19.31 -22.62
N ASN A 185 -28.98 -19.25 -23.89
CA ASN A 185 -29.01 -20.41 -24.77
C ASN A 185 -27.81 -20.36 -25.72
N TRP A 186 -26.88 -21.28 -25.53
CA TRP A 186 -25.81 -21.58 -26.47
C TRP A 186 -26.36 -22.55 -27.53
N HIS A 187 -26.44 -22.13 -28.79
CA HIS A 187 -26.46 -23.05 -29.93
C HIS A 187 -25.37 -22.63 -30.91
N ARG A 188 -24.38 -23.52 -31.03
CA ARG A 188 -23.25 -23.46 -31.95
C ARG A 188 -23.58 -24.40 -33.10
N GLN A 189 -23.63 -23.88 -34.33
CA GLN A 189 -23.50 -24.70 -35.54
C GLN A 189 -22.04 -24.75 -35.95
#